data_AF-A0A7V2SW04-F1
#
_entry.id   AF-A0A7V2SW04-F1
#
_cell.length_a   1.000
_cell.length_b   1.000
_cell.length_c   1.000
_cell.angle_alpha   90.00
_cell.angle_beta   90.00
_cell.angle_gamma   90.00
#
_symmetry.space_group_name_H-M   'P 1'
#
loop_
_entity.id
_entity.type
_entity.pdbx_description
1 polymer ?
#
loop_
_entity_poly.entity_id
_entity_poly.type
_entity_poly.pdbx_seq_one_letter_code
_entity_poly.pdbx_strand_id
1 'polypeptide(L)' 'AEMDNSAADSVIKALNGKEFGGRTIKVNEARPRQPRRRQNWY' A
#
# COMPACT_ATOMS: atom_id res chain seq x y z
N ALA A 1 15.45 1.13 -15.33
CA ALA A 1 15.82 1.74 -14.05
C ALA A 1 14.96 1.10 -12.99
N GLU A 2 15.57 0.30 -12.13
CA GLU A 2 14.94 -0.29 -10.95
C GLU A 2 14.45 0.88 -10.08
N MET A 3 13.18 0.82 -9.67
CA MET A 3 12.54 1.92 -8.97
C MET A 3 13.24 2.09 -7.61
N ASP A 4 14.02 3.16 -7.52
CA ASP A 4 14.78 3.57 -6.36
C ASP A 4 13.92 3.47 -5.09
N ASN A 5 14.19 2.46 -4.26
CA ASN A 5 13.39 2.15 -3.07
C ASN A 5 13.32 3.37 -2.11
N SER A 6 14.34 4.22 -2.16
CA SER A 6 14.43 5.49 -1.42
C SER A 6 13.31 6.49 -1.80
N ALA A 7 12.93 6.54 -3.08
CA ALA A 7 11.82 7.35 -3.55
C ALA A 7 10.48 6.85 -2.99
N ALA A 8 10.29 5.54 -2.91
CA ALA A 8 9.07 4.94 -2.35
C ALA A 8 8.90 5.28 -0.86
N ASP A 9 9.95 5.15 -0.05
CA ASP A 9 9.95 5.52 1.37
C ASP A 9 9.60 6.99 1.61
N SER A 10 10.15 7.89 0.78
CA SER A 10 9.91 9.33 0.89
C SER A 10 8.46 9.69 0.60
N VAL A 11 7.87 9.05 -0.41
CA VAL A 11 6.45 9.24 -0.77
C VAL A 11 5.53 8.68 0.32
N ILE A 12 5.83 7.50 0.86
CA ILE A 12 5.06 6.88 1.94
C ILE A 12 5.06 7.81 3.16
N LYS A 13 6.22 8.32 3.60
CA LYS A 13 6.31 9.23 4.74
C LYS A 13 5.55 10.53 4.51
N ALA A 14 5.57 11.07 3.30
CA ALA A 14 4.92 12.34 2.99
C ALA A 14 3.40 12.21 2.89
N LEU A 15 2.88 11.14 2.28
CA LEU A 15 1.47 11.02 1.91
C LEU A 15 0.63 10.18 2.88
N ASN A 16 1.26 9.31 3.69
CA ASN A 16 0.55 8.51 4.66
C ASN A 16 -0.07 9.40 5.75
N GLY A 17 -1.39 9.40 5.85
CA GLY A 17 -2.12 10.27 6.78
C GLY A 17 -2.52 11.63 6.21
N LYS A 18 -2.29 11.90 4.91
CA LYS A 18 -2.83 13.11 4.28
C LYS A 18 -4.33 12.97 4.01
N GLU A 19 -5.02 14.10 4.05
CA GLU A 19 -6.40 14.20 3.60
C GLU A 19 -6.44 14.29 2.07
N PHE A 20 -7.24 13.42 1.47
CA PHE A 20 -7.48 13.39 0.05
C PHE A 20 -8.98 13.19 -0.19
N GLY A 21 -9.63 14.15 -0.85
CA GLY A 21 -11.08 14.11 -1.08
C GLY A 21 -11.92 14.07 0.21
N GLY A 22 -11.48 14.73 1.28
CA GLY A 22 -12.17 14.78 2.57
C GLY A 22 -12.02 13.52 3.42
N ARG A 23 -11.10 12.61 3.08
CA ARG A 23 -10.78 11.42 3.86
C ARG A 23 -9.27 11.26 4.00
N THR A 24 -8.83 10.89 5.19
CA THR A 24 -7.42 10.55 5.43
C THR A 24 -7.07 9.24 4.73
N ILE A 25 -6.05 9.26 3.85
CA ILE A 25 -5.58 8.06 3.15
C ILE A 25 -4.37 7.45 3.85
N LYS A 26 -4.30 6.12 3.87
CA LYS A 26 -3.13 5.37 4.33
C LYS A 26 -2.32 4.93 3.11
N VAL A 27 -1.05 5.29 3.07
CA VAL A 27 -0.12 4.89 2.00
C VAL A 27 0.89 3.90 2.58
N ASN A 28 1.05 2.75 1.94
CA ASN A 28 1.96 1.70 2.36
C ASN A 28 2.57 0.99 1.15
N GLU A 29 3.71 0.34 1.38
CA GLU A 29 4.33 -0.54 0.40
C GLU A 29 3.37 -1.69 0.04
N ALA A 30 3.20 -1.94 -1.26
CA ALA A 30 2.32 -2.98 -1.76
C ALA A 30 2.97 -4.36 -1.57
N ARG A 31 2.30 -5.23 -0.81
CA ARG A 31 2.73 -6.62 -0.62
C ARG A 31 1.95 -7.57 -1.53
N PRO A 32 2.59 -8.65 -2.02
CA PRO A 32 1.90 -9.64 -2.83
C PRO A 32 0.70 -10.21 -2.07
N ARG A 33 -0.43 -10.33 -2.76
CA ARG A 33 -1.67 -10.87 -2.17
C ARG A 33 -1.47 -12.36 -1.94
N GLN A 34 -1.76 -12.83 -0.72
CA GLN A 34 -1.74 -14.27 -0.46
C GLN A 34 -2.77 -14.98 -1.35
N PRO A 35 -2.46 -16.21 -1.82
CA PRO A 35 -3.41 -16.99 -2.60
C PRO A 35 -4.71 -17.14 -1.82
N ARG A 36 -5.85 -16.89 -2.48
CA ARG A 36 -7.16 -17.08 -1.85
C ARG A 36 -7.27 -18.54 -1.44
N ARG A 37 -7.23 -18.82 -0.14
CA ARG A 37 -7.56 -20.15 0.38
C ARG A 37 -8.95 -20.47 -0.14
N ARG A 38 -9.09 -21.53 -0.94
CA ARG A 38 -10.39 -22.07 -1.33
C ARG A 38 -11.03 -22.57 -0.04
N GLN A 39 -11.78 -21.69 0.64
CA GLN A 39 -12.55 -22.07 1.81
C GLN A 39 -13.69 -22.91 1.25
N ASN A 40 -13.43 -24.21 1.16
CA ASN A 40 -14.44 -25.21 0.88
C ASN A 40 -15.47 -25.07 1.99
N TRP A 41 -16.60 -24.45 1.68
CA TRP A 41 -17.76 -24.37 2.54
C TRP A 41 -18.53 -25.68 2.38
N TYR A 42 -18.08 -26.72 3.06
CA TYR A 42 -18.85 -27.94 3.27
C TYR A 42 -18.67 -28.40 4.71
#